data_AF-A0A838JMJ9-F1
#
_entry.id   AF-A0A838JMJ9-F1
#
_cell.length_a   1.000
_cell.length_b   1.000
_cell.length_c   1.000
_cell.angle_alpha   90.00
_cell.angle_beta   90.00
_cell.angle_gamma   90.00
#
_symmetry.space_group_name_H-M   'P 1'
#
loop_
_entity.id
_entity.type
_entity.pdbx_description
1 polymer ?
#
loop_
_entity_poly.entity_id
_entity_poly.type
_entity_poly.pdbx_seq_one_letter_code
_entity_poly.pdbx_strand_id
1 'polypeptide(L)'
;MSEGYGTYHPGVCEHLGCDQPRAKHGYQNGRQRYKRYCSRHYRKLHDPRPRHGTHRLSYEERKKVRLRNDACERCGWNEARCDLHRIIPGGPYNEENTITLCPNCHRVETERARLQDGFGGRSL
;
A
#
# COMPACT_ATOMS: atom_id res chain seq x y z
N MET A 1 24.43 -44.05 28.60
CA MET A 1 23.54 -44.46 27.49
C MET A 1 23.25 -43.20 26.68
N SER A 2 23.93 -43.04 25.55
CA SER A 2 23.81 -41.86 24.70
C SER A 2 22.57 -42.02 23.84
N GLU A 3 21.46 -41.39 24.22
CA GLU A 3 20.23 -41.40 23.42
C GLU A 3 20.48 -40.65 22.12
N GLY A 4 20.63 -41.40 21.03
CA GLY A 4 20.80 -40.87 19.70
C GLY A 4 19.54 -40.09 19.30
N TYR A 5 19.64 -38.77 19.24
CA TYR A 5 18.63 -37.91 18.63
C TYR A 5 18.54 -38.27 17.15
N GLY A 6 17.66 -39.21 16.79
CA GLY A 6 17.37 -39.55 15.42
C GLY A 6 16.88 -38.31 14.69
N THR A 7 17.71 -37.76 13.80
CA THR A 7 17.35 -36.61 12.98
C THR A 7 16.27 -37.03 11.99
N TYR A 8 15.00 -36.86 12.36
CA TYR A 8 13.88 -37.11 11.48
C TYR A 8 13.96 -36.15 10.28
N HIS A 9 14.28 -36.68 9.11
CA HIS A 9 14.39 -35.90 7.89
C HIS A 9 13.01 -35.51 7.36
N PRO A 10 12.76 -34.22 7.06
CA PRO A 10 11.56 -33.83 6.33
C PRO A 10 11.57 -34.52 4.96
N GLY A 11 10.48 -35.23 4.62
CA GLY A 11 10.30 -35.74 3.27
C GLY A 11 10.40 -34.62 2.22
N VAL A 12 10.64 -34.99 0.98
CA VAL A 12 10.79 -34.04 -0.15
C VAL A 12 9.44 -33.44 -0.56
N CYS A 13 9.50 -32.22 -1.10
CA CYS A 13 8.34 -31.50 -1.62
C CYS A 13 7.61 -32.31 -2.70
N GLU A 14 6.27 -32.39 -2.62
CA GLU A 14 5.44 -33.11 -3.60
C GLU A 14 5.25 -32.37 -4.94
N HIS A 15 6.03 -31.31 -5.21
CA HIS A 15 5.93 -30.58 -6.49
C HIS A 15 6.87 -31.22 -7.50
N LEU A 16 6.38 -31.53 -8.70
CA LEU A 16 7.15 -32.22 -9.73
C LEU A 16 8.47 -31.47 -10.02
N GLY A 17 9.59 -32.19 -9.97
CA GLY A 17 10.93 -31.63 -10.18
C GLY A 17 11.47 -30.78 -9.02
N CYS A 18 10.85 -30.83 -7.82
CA CYS A 18 11.36 -30.14 -6.65
C CYS A 18 12.01 -31.12 -5.65
N ASP A 19 13.28 -30.91 -5.38
CA ASP A 19 14.10 -31.67 -4.42
C ASP A 19 14.13 -31.07 -3.01
N GLN A 20 13.48 -29.92 -2.82
CA GLN A 20 13.53 -29.18 -1.57
C GLN A 20 12.75 -29.88 -0.44
N PRO A 21 13.18 -29.77 0.82
CA PRO A 21 12.46 -30.35 1.95
C PRO A 21 11.09 -29.69 2.14
N ARG A 22 10.13 -30.49 2.63
CA ARG A 22 8.80 -30.00 3.03
C ARG A 22 8.89 -28.91 4.11
N ALA A 23 8.02 -27.91 4.03
CA ALA A 23 7.96 -26.84 5.04
C ALA A 23 7.47 -27.39 6.38
N LYS A 24 7.96 -26.84 7.50
CA LYS A 24 7.41 -27.13 8.83
C LYS A 24 5.96 -26.61 8.92
N HIS A 25 5.08 -27.41 9.53
CA HIS A 25 3.68 -27.06 9.75
C HIS A 25 3.40 -26.67 11.20
N GLY A 26 3.91 -27.44 12.15
CA GLY A 26 3.67 -27.29 13.59
C GLY A 26 4.10 -28.54 14.35
N TYR A 27 3.81 -28.63 15.64
CA TYR A 27 4.03 -29.82 16.45
C TYR A 27 2.70 -30.48 16.82
N GLN A 28 2.67 -31.81 16.86
CA GLN A 28 1.53 -32.57 17.38
C GLN A 28 2.06 -33.79 18.13
N ASN A 29 1.57 -34.03 19.35
CA ASN A 29 1.97 -35.15 20.21
C ASN A 29 3.50 -35.29 20.32
N GLY A 30 4.20 -34.17 20.53
CA GLY A 30 5.67 -34.14 20.65
C GLY A 30 6.46 -34.32 19.35
N ARG A 31 5.79 -34.45 18.18
CA ARG A 31 6.45 -34.66 16.88
C ARG A 31 6.28 -33.46 15.96
N GLN A 32 7.36 -33.07 15.28
CA GLN A 32 7.34 -32.03 14.24
C GLN A 32 6.56 -32.53 13.02
N ARG A 33 5.49 -31.82 12.66
CA ARG A 33 4.73 -32.02 11.43
C ARG A 33 5.26 -31.14 10.31
N TYR A 34 5.12 -31.64 9.09
CA TYR A 34 5.53 -30.97 7.86
C TYR A 34 4.32 -30.83 6.92
N LYS A 35 4.36 -29.80 6.08
CA LYS A 35 3.39 -29.54 5.00
C LYS A 35 3.68 -30.48 3.82
N ARG A 36 2.76 -30.58 2.86
CA ARG A 36 2.97 -31.37 1.63
C ARG A 36 4.03 -30.78 0.69
N TYR A 37 4.19 -29.45 0.72
CA TYR A 37 5.09 -28.71 -0.16
C TYR A 37 6.16 -27.97 0.64
N CYS A 38 7.29 -27.65 -0.01
CA CYS A 38 8.30 -26.74 0.54
C CYS A 38 7.73 -25.33 0.73
N SER A 39 8.42 -24.48 1.50
CA SER A 39 7.92 -23.13 1.84
C SER A 39 7.63 -22.28 0.59
N ARG A 40 8.41 -22.48 -0.49
CA ARG A 40 8.24 -21.81 -1.78
C ARG A 40 6.93 -22.22 -2.46
N HIS A 41 6.71 -23.52 -2.66
CA HIS A 41 5.52 -24.03 -3.36
C HIS A 41 4.26 -23.93 -2.50
N TYR A 42 4.36 -24.11 -1.19
CA TYR A 42 3.24 -23.90 -0.28
C TYR A 42 2.72 -22.46 -0.35
N ARG A 43 3.62 -21.46 -0.33
CA ARG A 43 3.22 -20.05 -0.52
C ARG A 43 2.61 -19.80 -1.89
N LYS A 44 3.08 -20.46 -2.95
CA LYS A 44 2.52 -20.29 -4.30
C LYS A 44 1.10 -20.87 -4.43
N LEU A 45 0.81 -21.97 -3.73
CA LEU A 45 -0.48 -22.67 -3.80
C LEU A 45 -1.51 -22.15 -2.79
N HIS A 46 -1.08 -21.68 -1.62
CA HIS A 46 -1.97 -21.40 -0.48
C HIS A 46 -1.81 -20.00 0.12
N ASP A 47 -0.94 -19.14 -0.42
CA ASP A 47 -0.94 -17.74 -0.01
C ASP A 47 -1.79 -16.93 -1.02
N PRO A 48 -3.06 -16.60 -0.70
CA PRO A 48 -3.87 -15.73 -1.55
C PRO A 48 -3.37 -14.28 -1.51
N ARG A 49 -2.38 -13.96 -0.66
CA ARG A 49 -1.89 -12.59 -0.53
C ARG A 49 -0.93 -12.29 -1.68
N PRO A 50 -1.21 -11.28 -2.52
CA PRO A 50 -0.29 -10.86 -3.56
C PRO A 50 1.05 -10.45 -2.90
N ARG A 51 2.15 -11.04 -3.39
CA ARG A 51 3.52 -10.75 -2.91
C ARG A 51 3.84 -9.27 -3.14
N HIS A 52 4.02 -8.52 -2.06
CA HIS A 52 4.66 -7.21 -1.96
C HIS A 52 4.23 -6.11 -2.95
N GLY A 53 3.51 -5.11 -2.41
CA GLY A 53 3.71 -3.71 -2.75
C GLY A 53 2.76 -3.14 -3.80
N THR A 54 1.97 -2.14 -3.39
CA THR A 54 1.23 -1.18 -4.27
C THR A 54 -0.03 -1.62 -5.02
N HIS A 55 -0.54 -2.85 -4.86
CA HIS A 55 -1.70 -3.31 -5.64
C HIS A 55 -3.07 -3.24 -4.93
N ARG A 56 -3.20 -2.40 -3.90
CA ARG A 56 -4.48 -2.17 -3.20
C ARG A 56 -5.22 -0.89 -3.64
N LEU A 57 -4.63 -0.12 -4.55
CA LEU A 57 -5.28 1.01 -5.19
C LEU A 57 -5.73 0.58 -6.59
N SER A 58 -7.00 0.83 -6.90
CA SER A 58 -7.53 0.76 -8.25
C SER A 58 -6.72 1.62 -9.22
N TYR A 59 -6.89 1.39 -10.53
CA TYR A 59 -6.24 2.21 -11.56
C TYR A 59 -6.59 3.70 -11.41
N GLU A 60 -7.85 4.01 -11.07
CA GLU A 60 -8.37 5.35 -10.76
C GLU A 60 -7.74 5.97 -9.50
N GLU A 61 -7.53 5.20 -8.44
CA GLU A 61 -6.84 5.67 -7.24
C GLU A 61 -5.34 5.92 -7.47
N ARG A 62 -4.68 5.11 -8.31
CA ARG A 62 -3.29 5.37 -8.75
C ARG A 62 -3.20 6.60 -9.66
N LYS A 63 -4.24 6.87 -10.44
CA LYS A 63 -4.35 8.03 -11.32
C LYS A 63 -4.56 9.32 -10.51
N LYS A 64 -5.42 9.35 -9.48
CA LYS A 64 -5.50 10.46 -8.51
C LYS A 64 -4.19 10.72 -7.74
N VAL A 65 -3.41 9.67 -7.50
CA VAL A 65 -2.11 9.73 -6.81
C VAL A 65 -0.96 10.16 -7.76
N ARG A 66 -1.13 10.02 -9.09
CA ARG A 66 -0.14 10.40 -10.12
C ARG A 66 -0.49 11.68 -10.91
N LEU A 67 -1.73 12.18 -10.86
CA LEU A 67 -2.25 13.26 -11.73
C LEU A 67 -2.91 14.45 -11.02
N ARG A 68 -2.48 14.85 -9.83
CA ARG A 68 -2.55 16.30 -9.55
C ARG A 68 -1.23 16.92 -9.97
N ASN A 69 -1.07 16.92 -11.30
CA ASN A 69 0.07 17.27 -12.15
C ASN A 69 1.20 18.05 -11.46
N ASP A 70 2.45 17.68 -11.71
CA ASP A 70 3.62 18.33 -11.10
C ASP A 70 3.60 19.87 -11.24
N ALA A 71 2.93 20.38 -12.28
CA ALA A 71 2.65 21.80 -12.50
C ALA A 71 1.33 22.28 -11.86
N CYS A 72 1.38 23.46 -11.24
CA CYS A 72 0.22 24.16 -10.72
C CYS A 72 -0.79 24.51 -11.82
N GLU A 73 -2.04 24.11 -11.67
CA GLU A 73 -3.13 24.36 -12.62
C GLU A 73 -3.56 25.84 -12.69
N ARG A 74 -3.02 26.68 -11.81
CA ARG A 74 -3.32 28.12 -11.76
C ARG A 74 -2.25 29.00 -12.40
N CYS A 75 -0.98 28.69 -12.17
CA CYS A 75 0.13 29.52 -12.62
C CYS A 75 1.18 28.77 -13.44
N GLY A 76 1.03 27.46 -13.62
CA GLY A 76 1.96 26.62 -14.39
C GLY A 76 3.26 26.27 -13.67
N TRP A 77 3.49 26.75 -12.44
CA TRP A 77 4.72 26.46 -11.69
C TRP A 77 4.92 24.95 -11.49
N ASN A 78 6.10 24.44 -11.87
CA ASN A 78 6.45 23.01 -11.92
C ASN A 78 7.88 22.73 -11.43
N GLU A 79 8.39 23.53 -10.51
CA GLU A 79 9.77 23.34 -10.01
C GLU A 79 9.84 22.36 -8.83
N ALA A 80 8.71 22.11 -8.17
CA ALA A 80 8.59 21.05 -7.17
C ALA A 80 7.15 20.53 -7.09
N ARG A 81 6.92 19.58 -6.18
CA ARG A 81 5.62 18.93 -6.00
C ARG A 81 4.53 19.95 -5.65
N CYS A 82 3.45 19.95 -6.42
CA CYS A 82 2.23 20.69 -6.12
C CYS A 82 1.26 19.89 -5.24
N ASP A 83 0.38 20.60 -4.52
CA ASP A 83 -0.57 20.02 -3.58
C ASP A 83 -2.00 20.03 -4.11
N LEU A 84 -2.77 19.06 -3.61
CA LEU A 84 -4.18 18.87 -3.92
C LEU A 84 -5.09 19.79 -3.06
N HIS A 85 -5.58 20.91 -3.62
CA HIS A 85 -6.60 21.77 -2.99
C HIS A 85 -8.06 21.36 -3.31
N ARG A 86 -8.99 21.53 -2.38
CA ARG A 86 -10.44 21.36 -2.64
C ARG A 86 -11.05 22.69 -3.05
N ILE A 87 -11.85 22.71 -4.11
CA ILE A 87 -12.51 23.92 -4.60
C ILE A 87 -13.67 24.28 -3.67
N ILE A 88 -14.50 23.30 -3.31
CA ILE A 88 -15.61 23.45 -2.36
C ILE A 88 -15.16 22.87 -1.00
N PRO A 89 -15.06 23.71 0.05
CA PRO A 89 -14.77 23.27 1.40
C PRO A 89 -15.80 22.22 1.87
N GLY A 90 -15.33 21.15 2.52
CA GLY A 90 -16.20 20.06 3.00
C GLY A 90 -16.68 19.06 1.95
N GLY A 91 -16.48 19.32 0.65
CA GLY A 91 -16.84 18.37 -0.42
C GLY A 91 -15.87 17.18 -0.58
N PRO A 92 -16.23 16.18 -1.40
CA PRO A 92 -15.42 14.98 -1.63
C PRO A 92 -14.11 15.31 -2.38
N TYR A 93 -13.09 14.45 -2.24
CA TYR A 93 -11.87 14.50 -3.05
C TYR A 93 -12.06 13.74 -4.38
N ASN A 94 -12.79 14.36 -5.30
CA ASN A 94 -13.00 13.89 -6.67
C ASN A 94 -12.39 14.88 -7.68
N GLU A 95 -12.28 14.47 -8.94
CA GLU A 95 -11.65 15.30 -9.98
C GLU A 95 -12.36 16.66 -10.13
N GLU A 96 -13.67 16.69 -9.92
CA GLU A 96 -14.52 17.88 -10.06
C GLU A 96 -14.34 18.90 -8.93
N ASN A 97 -14.13 18.45 -7.70
CA ASN A 97 -14.05 19.31 -6.53
C ASN A 97 -12.61 19.67 -6.18
N THR A 98 -11.67 19.47 -7.10
CA THR A 98 -10.29 19.52 -6.70
C THR A 98 -9.30 19.98 -7.76
N ILE A 99 -8.32 20.77 -7.33
CA ILE A 99 -7.34 21.44 -8.19
C ILE A 99 -5.92 21.33 -7.62
N THR A 100 -4.93 21.24 -8.49
CA THR A 100 -3.51 21.15 -8.16
C THR A 100 -2.87 22.52 -8.08
N LEU A 101 -2.29 22.87 -6.93
CA LEU A 101 -1.72 24.21 -6.72
C LEU A 101 -0.29 24.15 -6.20
N CYS A 102 0.54 25.08 -6.65
CA CYS A 102 1.83 25.34 -6.01
C CYS A 102 1.61 25.94 -4.60
N PRO A 103 2.63 25.94 -3.73
CA PRO A 103 2.51 26.45 -2.37
C PRO A 103 1.94 27.88 -2.27
N ASN A 104 2.30 28.74 -3.24
CA ASN A 104 1.83 30.13 -3.28
C ASN A 104 0.36 30.23 -3.66
N CYS A 105 -0.04 29.59 -4.78
CA CYS A 105 -1.44 29.61 -5.21
C CYS A 105 -2.36 28.89 -4.22
N HIS A 106 -1.85 27.87 -3.54
CA HIS A 106 -2.58 27.16 -2.49
C HIS A 106 -2.90 28.07 -1.30
N ARG A 107 -1.95 28.91 -0.87
CA ARG A 107 -2.18 29.91 0.20
C ARG A 107 -3.27 30.90 -0.20
N VAL A 108 -3.21 31.44 -1.42
CA VAL A 108 -4.20 32.39 -1.91
C VAL A 108 -5.62 31.80 -1.92
N GLU A 109 -5.78 30.57 -2.40
CA GLU A 109 -7.10 29.92 -2.39
C GLU A 109 -7.59 29.60 -0.98
N THR A 110 -6.69 29.21 -0.08
CA THR A 110 -7.03 28.96 1.33
C THR A 110 -7.54 30.24 2.00
N GLU A 111 -6.89 31.38 1.78
CA GLU A 111 -7.35 32.66 2.32
C GLU A 111 -8.69 33.11 1.70
N ARG A 112 -8.89 32.88 0.40
CA ARG A 112 -10.17 33.19 -0.26
C ARG A 112 -11.32 32.37 0.29
N ALA A 113 -11.12 31.07 0.50
CA ALA A 113 -12.13 30.20 1.09
C ALA A 113 -12.53 30.67 2.50
N ARG A 114 -11.55 31.04 3.33
CA ARG A 114 -11.78 31.59 4.68
C ARG A 114 -12.61 32.88 4.68
N LEU A 115 -12.41 33.74 3.68
CA LEU A 115 -13.16 34.99 3.56
C LEU A 115 -14.60 34.76 3.06
N GLN A 116 -14.83 33.72 2.27
CA GLN A 116 -16.15 33.40 1.72
C GLN A 116 -17.04 32.66 2.72
N ASP A 117 -16.46 31.89 3.65
CA ASP A 117 -17.20 31.13 4.67
C ASP A 117 -17.86 31.99 5.77
N GLY A 118 -17.74 33.32 5.72
CA GLY A 118 -18.63 34.24 6.46
C GLY A 118 -18.61 34.12 8.00
N PHE A 119 -17.69 33.35 8.58
CA PHE A 119 -17.45 33.37 10.02
C PHE A 119 -16.35 34.37 10.33
N GLY A 120 -16.77 35.49 10.92
CA GLY A 120 -15.91 36.55 11.44
C GLY A 120 -14.68 35.99 12.17
N GLY A 121 -13.56 36.67 11.92
CA GLY A 121 -12.23 36.24 12.29
C GLY A 121 -12.09 35.70 13.71
N ARG A 122 -11.32 34.62 13.82
CA ARG A 122 -10.45 34.42 14.97
C ARG A 122 -9.04 34.71 14.51
N SER A 123 -8.65 35.97 14.71
CA SER A 123 -7.24 36.36 14.79
C SER A 123 -6.58 35.51 15.88
N LEU A 124 -5.41 34.94 15.57
CA LEU A 124 -4.44 34.55 16.58
C LEU A 124 -3.82 35.80 17.19
#